data_AF-A2SNH0-F1
#
_entry.id   AF-A2SNH0-F1
#
_cell.length_a   1.000
_cell.length_b   1.000
_cell.length_c   1.000
_cell.angle_alpha   90.00
_cell.angle_beta   90.00
_cell.angle_gamma   90.00
#
_symmetry.space_group_name_H-M   'P 1'
#
loop_
_entity.id
_entity.type
_entity.pdbx_description
1 polymer ?
#
loop_
_entity_poly.entity_id
_entity_poly.type
_entity_poly.pdbx_seq_one_letter_code
_entity_poly.pdbx_strand_id
1 'polypeptide(L)'
;MDSLDDLLAEFRRKRAERTASIGDVSNGAILTCESGQRWVFLLPDMTEPGKWRMQRFDERGFSGHSIFNTQDELVSAAADDGFFRHDPGALDRLQGTSLFQRGNFLTDLVQRINARELSHAEADRLLAEYDAQPA
;
A
#
# COMPACT_ATOMS: atom_id res chain seq x y z
N MET A 1 -19.19 -29.77 15.38
CA MET A 1 -18.27 -29.85 14.24
C MET A 1 -18.95 -29.03 13.18
N ASP A 2 -18.48 -27.80 12.95
CA ASP A 2 -19.13 -26.89 12.01
C ASP A 2 -19.05 -27.47 10.60
N SER A 3 -20.14 -27.39 9.86
CA SER A 3 -20.17 -27.88 8.49
C SER A 3 -19.33 -26.98 7.58
N LEU A 4 -18.89 -27.51 6.43
CA LEU A 4 -18.22 -26.69 5.42
C LEU A 4 -19.09 -25.47 5.01
N ASP A 5 -20.41 -25.65 4.98
CA ASP A 5 -21.35 -24.58 4.66
C ASP A 5 -21.37 -23.48 5.72
N ASP A 6 -21.29 -23.84 7.00
CA ASP A 6 -21.21 -22.88 8.10
C ASP A 6 -19.92 -22.06 8.03
N LEU A 7 -18.79 -22.70 7.75
CA LEU A 7 -17.50 -22.04 7.56
C LEU A 7 -17.53 -21.06 6.37
N LEU A 8 -18.09 -21.49 5.24
CA LEU A 8 -18.23 -20.64 4.06
C LEU A 8 -19.14 -19.44 4.32
N ALA A 9 -20.24 -19.64 5.05
CA ALA A 9 -21.14 -18.57 5.44
C ALA A 9 -20.45 -17.55 6.38
N GLU A 10 -19.65 -18.03 7.33
CA GLU A 10 -18.86 -17.17 8.22
C GLU A 10 -17.83 -16.35 7.44
N PHE A 11 -17.08 -16.98 6.52
CA PHE A 11 -16.10 -16.25 5.69
C PHE A 11 -16.76 -15.18 4.84
N ARG A 12 -17.92 -15.47 4.22
CA ARG A 12 -18.69 -14.49 3.44
C ARG A 12 -19.15 -13.33 4.30
N ARG A 13 -19.65 -13.61 5.52
CA ARG A 13 -20.08 -12.57 6.47
C ARG A 13 -18.92 -11.67 6.87
N LYS A 14 -17.79 -12.25 7.30
CA LYS A 14 -16.58 -11.50 7.68
C LYS A 14 -16.04 -10.65 6.53
N ARG A 15 -16.05 -11.18 5.30
CA ARG A 15 -15.65 -10.44 4.10
C ARG A 15 -16.58 -9.24 3.87
N ALA A 16 -17.89 -9.46 3.91
CA ALA A 16 -18.88 -8.39 3.73
C ALA A 16 -18.74 -7.29 4.80
N GLU A 17 -18.51 -7.67 6.05
CA GLU A 17 -18.24 -6.73 7.16
C GLU A 17 -16.98 -5.89 6.90
N ARG A 18 -15.89 -6.50 6.42
CA ARG A 18 -14.64 -5.79 6.07
C ARG A 18 -14.84 -4.83 4.90
N THR A 19 -15.51 -5.25 3.83
CA THR A 19 -15.82 -4.38 2.69
C THR A 19 -16.68 -3.20 3.14
N ALA A 20 -17.70 -3.44 3.98
CA ALA A 20 -18.57 -2.40 4.50
C ALA A 20 -17.83 -1.41 5.43
N SER A 21 -16.84 -1.85 6.22
CA SER A 21 -16.08 -0.98 7.11
C SER A 21 -15.15 -0.01 6.37
N ILE A 22 -14.77 -0.31 5.13
CA ILE A 22 -13.96 0.56 4.29
C ILE A 22 -14.80 1.75 3.79
N GLY A 23 -15.99 1.49 3.26
CA GLY A 23 -16.92 2.52 2.80
C GLY A 23 -16.45 3.27 1.54
N ASP A 24 -16.89 4.53 1.41
CA ASP A 24 -16.51 5.39 0.29
C ASP A 24 -15.06 5.89 0.44
N VAL A 25 -14.28 5.77 -0.63
CA VAL A 25 -12.85 6.13 -0.70
C VAL A 25 -12.57 7.17 -1.78
N SER A 26 -13.61 7.84 -2.30
CA SER A 26 -13.50 8.86 -3.36
C SER A 26 -12.59 10.03 -2.99
N ASN A 27 -12.49 10.37 -1.70
CA ASN A 27 -11.61 11.43 -1.19
C ASN A 27 -10.25 10.93 -0.71
N GLY A 28 -9.89 9.68 -1.03
CA GLY A 28 -8.72 9.02 -0.50
C GLY A 28 -8.99 8.34 0.85
N ALA A 29 -8.45 7.14 1.05
CA ALA A 29 -8.49 6.44 2.32
C ALA A 29 -7.19 5.71 2.60
N ILE A 30 -6.68 5.82 3.83
CA ILE A 30 -5.55 5.03 4.30
C ILE A 30 -6.07 3.93 5.21
N LEU A 31 -5.80 2.69 4.83
CA LEU A 31 -6.22 1.51 5.57
C LEU A 31 -5.01 0.74 6.08
N THR A 32 -5.16 0.10 7.24
CA THR A 32 -4.18 -0.82 7.81
C THR A 32 -4.75 -2.22 7.98
N CYS A 33 -3.86 -3.20 8.06
CA CYS A 33 -4.20 -4.59 8.38
C CYS A 33 -4.16 -4.84 9.90
N GLU A 34 -4.46 -6.07 10.31
CA GLU A 34 -4.52 -6.43 11.74
C GLU A 34 -3.23 -6.16 12.51
N SER A 35 -2.06 -6.29 11.86
CA SER A 35 -0.76 -6.05 12.50
C SER A 35 -0.46 -4.57 12.75
N GLY A 36 -1.13 -3.64 12.06
CA GLY A 36 -0.84 -2.20 12.19
C GLY A 36 0.53 -1.78 11.67
N GLN A 37 1.20 -2.60 10.86
CA GLN A 37 2.57 -2.37 10.34
C GLN A 37 2.63 -2.17 8.83
N ARG A 38 1.51 -2.40 8.13
CA ARG A 38 1.40 -2.23 6.69
C ARG A 38 0.13 -1.46 6.39
N TRP A 39 0.19 -0.64 5.36
CA TRP A 39 -0.91 0.20 4.94
C TRP A 39 -1.11 0.17 3.44
N VAL A 40 -2.32 0.58 3.04
CA VAL A 40 -2.65 0.92 1.67
C VAL A 40 -3.28 2.30 1.63
N PHE A 41 -2.96 3.06 0.59
CA PHE A 41 -3.63 4.30 0.24
C PHE A 41 -4.50 4.04 -1.00
N LEU A 42 -5.80 4.21 -0.83
CA LEU A 42 -6.86 3.98 -1.82
C LEU A 42 -7.30 5.33 -2.37
N LEU A 43 -7.25 5.53 -3.68
CA LEU A 43 -7.62 6.79 -4.33
C LEU A 43 -7.97 6.60 -5.82
N PRO A 44 -8.65 7.56 -6.47
CA PRO A 44 -8.69 7.64 -7.92
C PRO A 44 -7.28 7.64 -8.51
N ASP A 45 -7.07 6.89 -9.60
CA ASP A 45 -5.76 6.80 -10.23
C ASP A 45 -5.40 8.11 -10.94
N MET A 46 -4.21 8.64 -10.64
CA MET A 46 -3.74 9.92 -11.16
C MET A 46 -3.07 9.80 -12.53
N THR A 47 -2.81 8.59 -13.02
CA THR A 47 -2.14 8.31 -14.30
C THR A 47 -3.08 7.78 -15.38
N GLU A 48 -4.12 7.05 -14.98
CA GLU A 48 -5.13 6.45 -15.83
C GLU A 48 -6.52 6.96 -15.41
N PRO A 49 -7.00 8.07 -16.01
CA PRO A 49 -8.27 8.69 -15.65
C PRO A 49 -9.43 7.70 -15.64
N GLY A 50 -10.25 7.74 -14.58
CA GLY A 50 -11.42 6.87 -14.40
C GLY A 50 -11.09 5.52 -13.75
N LYS A 51 -9.81 5.20 -13.52
CA LYS A 51 -9.39 4.03 -12.75
C LYS A 51 -9.11 4.37 -11.29
N TRP A 52 -8.84 3.34 -10.51
CA TRP A 52 -8.65 3.40 -9.06
C TRP A 52 -7.33 2.75 -8.67
N ARG A 53 -6.60 3.34 -7.72
CA ARG A 53 -5.27 2.90 -7.28
C ARG A 53 -5.30 2.40 -5.85
N MET A 54 -4.65 1.27 -5.63
CA MET A 54 -4.17 0.83 -4.30
C MET A 54 -2.65 0.97 -4.26
N GLN A 55 -2.16 1.95 -3.50
CA GLN A 55 -0.74 2.17 -3.28
C GLN A 55 -0.33 1.57 -1.92
N ARG A 56 0.61 0.63 -1.88
CA ARG A 56 1.05 -0.02 -0.63
C ARG A 56 2.22 0.75 -0.01
N PHE A 57 2.32 0.72 1.32
CA PHE A 57 3.47 1.25 2.05
C PHE A 57 3.61 0.62 3.46
N ASP A 58 4.80 0.76 4.02
CA ASP A 58 5.13 0.43 5.41
C ASP A 58 6.11 1.47 6.00
N GLU A 59 6.74 1.15 7.14
CA GLU A 59 7.73 2.02 7.78
C GLU A 59 8.93 2.39 6.87
N ARG A 60 9.17 1.61 5.82
CA ARG A 60 10.28 1.77 4.86
C ARG A 60 9.82 2.41 3.55
N GLY A 61 8.65 3.02 3.51
CA GLY A 61 8.21 3.74 2.31
C GLY A 61 7.19 2.99 1.47
N PHE A 62 6.99 3.51 0.25
CA PHE A 62 6.03 2.98 -0.71
C PHE A 62 6.55 1.73 -1.41
N SER A 63 5.65 0.76 -1.64
CA SER A 63 5.98 -0.54 -2.22
C SER A 63 4.95 -0.99 -3.26
N GLY A 64 5.13 -0.53 -4.50
CA GLY A 64 4.29 -0.95 -5.62
C GLY A 64 2.82 -0.54 -5.52
N HIS A 65 2.07 -0.73 -6.59
CA HIS A 65 0.66 -0.38 -6.65
C HIS A 65 -0.13 -1.36 -7.51
N SER A 66 -1.44 -1.29 -7.40
CA SER A 66 -2.38 -2.02 -8.26
C SER A 66 -3.46 -1.06 -8.74
N ILE A 67 -3.90 -1.22 -9.99
CA ILE A 67 -4.90 -0.39 -10.64
C ILE A 67 -6.16 -1.23 -10.90
N PHE A 68 -7.33 -0.66 -10.62
CA PHE A 68 -8.64 -1.29 -10.70
C PHE A 68 -9.59 -0.43 -11.55
N ASN A 69 -10.60 -1.05 -12.16
CA ASN A 69 -11.51 -0.32 -13.05
C ASN A 69 -12.61 0.41 -12.28
N THR A 70 -12.94 -0.05 -11.08
CA THR A 70 -14.01 0.53 -10.26
C THR A 70 -13.59 0.65 -8.79
N GLN A 71 -14.29 1.51 -8.05
CA GLN A 71 -14.10 1.66 -6.60
C GLN A 71 -14.43 0.37 -5.85
N ASP A 72 -15.49 -0.34 -6.26
CA ASP A 72 -15.91 -1.58 -5.62
C ASP A 72 -14.85 -2.69 -5.78
N GLU A 73 -14.21 -2.79 -6.95
CA GLU A 73 -13.08 -3.69 -7.17
C GLU A 73 -11.91 -3.36 -6.24
N LEU A 74 -11.56 -2.07 -6.12
CA LEU A 74 -10.50 -1.58 -5.25
C LEU A 74 -10.78 -1.93 -3.77
N VAL A 75 -11.99 -1.61 -3.29
CA VAL A 75 -12.40 -1.85 -1.89
C VAL A 75 -12.45 -3.35 -1.60
N SER A 76 -12.99 -4.15 -2.52
CA SER A 76 -12.99 -5.60 -2.39
C SER A 76 -11.57 -6.17 -2.32
N ALA A 77 -10.65 -5.69 -3.16
CA ALA A 77 -9.26 -6.14 -3.16
C ALA A 77 -8.53 -5.76 -1.87
N ALA A 78 -8.75 -4.55 -1.35
CA ALA A 78 -8.18 -4.14 -0.07
C ALA A 78 -8.67 -5.01 1.09
N ALA A 79 -9.97 -5.31 1.16
CA ALA A 79 -10.55 -6.19 2.17
C ALA A 79 -10.00 -7.62 2.09
N ASP A 80 -9.78 -8.13 0.87
CA ASP A 80 -9.20 -9.46 0.62
C ASP A 80 -7.72 -9.53 1.02
N ASP A 81 -6.95 -8.47 0.74
CA ASP A 81 -5.56 -8.31 1.18
C ASP A 81 -5.46 -8.05 2.70
N GLY A 82 -6.60 -7.92 3.41
CA GLY A 82 -6.68 -7.76 4.85
C GLY A 82 -6.56 -6.33 5.35
N PHE A 83 -6.69 -5.33 4.48
CA PHE A 83 -6.72 -3.91 4.82
C PHE A 83 -8.15 -3.42 4.94
N PHE A 84 -8.62 -3.18 6.17
CA PHE A 84 -10.03 -2.82 6.42
C PHE A 84 -10.24 -1.83 7.56
N ARG A 85 -9.17 -1.45 8.28
CA ARG A 85 -9.24 -0.46 9.38
C ARG A 85 -8.67 0.87 8.92
N HIS A 86 -9.44 1.94 9.07
CA HIS A 86 -8.99 3.29 8.73
C HIS A 86 -7.88 3.78 9.65
N ASP A 87 -6.84 4.36 9.06
CA ASP A 87 -5.73 5.01 9.76
C ASP A 87 -5.23 6.22 8.94
N PRO A 88 -6.02 7.30 8.86
CA PRO A 88 -5.71 8.46 8.01
C PRO A 88 -4.41 9.17 8.39
N GLY A 89 -3.95 9.03 9.64
CA GLY A 89 -2.72 9.65 10.11
C GLY A 89 -1.44 8.83 9.87
N ALA A 90 -1.52 7.64 9.25
CA ALA A 90 -0.35 6.78 9.11
C ALA A 90 0.78 7.43 8.30
N LEU A 91 0.43 8.04 7.16
CA LEU A 91 1.43 8.66 6.31
C LEU A 91 2.08 9.87 6.98
N ASP A 92 1.31 10.69 7.70
CA ASP A 92 1.84 11.83 8.46
C ASP A 92 2.86 11.40 9.52
N ARG A 93 2.63 10.25 10.18
CA ARG A 93 3.55 9.70 11.16
C ARG A 93 4.84 9.17 10.53
N LEU A 94 4.77 8.62 9.32
CA LEU A 94 5.88 7.87 8.72
C LEU A 94 6.72 8.69 7.74
N GLN A 95 6.11 9.60 6.97
CA GLN A 95 6.75 10.25 5.81
C GLN A 95 8.00 11.07 6.16
N GLY A 96 8.06 11.61 7.37
CA GLY A 96 9.18 12.39 7.88
C GLY A 96 10.30 11.55 8.50
N THR A 97 10.13 10.23 8.62
CA THR A 97 11.13 9.37 9.25
C THR A 97 12.26 9.03 8.28
N SER A 98 13.48 8.91 8.81
CA SER A 98 14.65 8.53 8.01
C SER A 98 14.49 7.16 7.35
N LEU A 99 13.84 6.20 8.01
CA LEU A 99 13.55 4.87 7.43
C LEU A 99 12.65 4.96 6.20
N PHE A 100 11.58 5.75 6.29
CA PHE A 100 10.63 5.91 5.19
C PHE A 100 11.27 6.63 4.00
N GLN A 101 12.03 7.71 4.28
CA GLN A 101 12.76 8.45 3.25
C GLN A 101 13.82 7.58 2.57
N ARG A 102 14.61 6.83 3.35
CA ARG A 102 15.62 5.91 2.84
C ARG A 102 15.02 4.84 1.94
N GLY A 103 13.90 4.23 2.34
CA GLY A 103 13.32 3.17 1.52
C GLY A 103 12.60 3.70 0.28
N ASN A 104 12.05 4.93 0.31
CA ASN A 104 11.60 5.59 -0.92
C ASN A 104 12.77 5.90 -1.87
N PHE A 105 13.92 6.34 -1.34
CA PHE A 105 15.14 6.52 -2.13
C PHE A 105 15.57 5.20 -2.77
N LEU A 106 15.54 4.09 -2.03
CA LEU A 106 15.82 2.76 -2.58
C LEU A 106 14.84 2.37 -3.70
N THR A 107 13.54 2.64 -3.52
CA THR A 107 12.53 2.37 -4.55
C THR A 107 12.80 3.16 -5.84
N ASP A 108 13.23 4.42 -5.75
CA ASP A 108 13.66 5.23 -6.90
C ASP A 108 14.86 4.59 -7.63
N LEU A 109 15.89 4.17 -6.89
CA LEU A 109 17.04 3.50 -7.47
C LEU A 109 16.65 2.21 -8.22
N VAL A 110 15.76 1.40 -7.64
CA VAL A 110 15.24 0.18 -8.29
C VAL A 110 14.47 0.53 -9.57
N GLN A 111 13.65 1.58 -9.55
CA GLN A 111 12.96 2.06 -10.75
C GLN A 111 13.96 2.46 -11.85
N ARG A 112 15.01 3.20 -11.51
CA ARG A 112 16.04 3.65 -12.46
C ARG A 112 16.87 2.50 -13.02
N ILE A 113 17.15 1.47 -12.22
CA ILE A 113 17.74 0.21 -12.73
C ILE A 113 16.81 -0.45 -13.76
N ASN A 114 15.51 -0.58 -13.45
CA ASN A 114 14.54 -1.19 -14.37
C ASN A 114 14.41 -0.40 -15.67
N ALA A 115 14.53 0.94 -15.59
CA ALA A 115 14.56 1.83 -16.75
C ALA A 115 15.89 1.79 -17.53
N ARG A 116 16.90 1.03 -17.06
CA ARG A 116 18.28 0.97 -17.60
C ARG A 116 19.03 2.30 -17.55
N GLU A 117 18.65 3.19 -16.63
CA GLU A 117 19.30 4.47 -16.38
C GLU A 117 20.46 4.36 -15.39
N LEU A 118 20.45 3.31 -14.57
CA LEU A 118 21.50 2.98 -13.61
C LEU A 118 21.89 1.50 -13.72
N SER A 119 23.18 1.22 -13.54
CA SER A 119 23.64 -0.12 -13.18
C SER A 119 23.39 -0.39 -11.70
N HIS A 120 23.36 -1.67 -11.32
CA HIS A 120 23.32 -2.08 -9.90
C HIS A 120 24.49 -1.47 -9.10
N ALA A 121 25.70 -1.44 -9.66
CA ALA A 121 26.88 -0.90 -8.97
C ALA A 121 26.79 0.62 -8.74
N GLU A 122 26.15 1.38 -9.62
CA GLU A 122 25.89 2.80 -9.42
C GLU A 122 24.80 3.03 -8.37
N ALA A 123 23.72 2.25 -8.40
CA ALA A 123 22.68 2.30 -7.39
C ALA A 123 23.22 1.96 -5.98
N ASP A 124 24.05 0.93 -5.85
CA ASP A 124 24.69 0.55 -4.58
C ASP A 124 25.55 1.70 -4.02
N ARG A 125 26.29 2.38 -4.89
CA ARG A 125 27.10 3.56 -4.50
C ARG A 125 26.21 4.71 -4.03
N LEU A 126 25.16 5.03 -4.76
CA LEU A 126 24.23 6.11 -4.41
C LEU A 126 23.51 5.83 -3.09
N LEU A 127 23.15 4.57 -2.83
CA LEU A 127 22.58 4.16 -1.53
C LEU A 127 23.58 4.33 -0.40
N ALA A 128 24.83 3.92 -0.58
CA ALA A 128 25.87 4.13 0.42
C ALA A 128 26.15 5.61 0.69
N GLU A 129 26.13 6.46 -0.35
CA GLU A 129 26.27 7.91 -0.22
C GLU A 129 25.08 8.53 0.53
N TYR A 130 23.86 8.08 0.28
CA TYR A 130 22.67 8.48 1.03
C TYR A 130 22.77 8.08 2.50
N ASP A 131 23.16 6.83 2.77
CA ASP A 131 23.28 6.29 4.14
C ASP A 131 24.40 6.95 4.97
N ALA A 132 25.39 7.56 4.31
CA ALA A 132 26.46 8.29 4.96
C ALA A 132 26.07 9.72 5.36
N GLN A 133 24.91 10.22 4.92
CA GLN A 133 24.46 11.57 5.27
C GLN A 133 23.96 11.61 6.72
N PRO A 134 24.26 12.69 7.47
CA PRO A 134 23.67 12.90 8.79
C PRO A 134 22.15 13.11 8.65
N ALA A 135 21.39 12.49 9.57
CA ALA A 135 19.93 12.57 9.64
C ALA A 135 19.41 13.96 10.04
#